data_AF-A0A521AS72-F1
#
_entry.id   AF-A0A521AS72-F1
#
_cell.length_a   1.000
_cell.length_b   1.000
_cell.length_c   1.000
_cell.angle_alpha   90.00
_cell.angle_beta   90.00
_cell.angle_gamma   90.00
#
_symmetry.space_group_name_H-M   'P 1'
#
loop_
_entity.id
_entity.type
_entity.pdbx_description
1 polymer ?
#
loop_
_entity_poly.entity_id
_entity_poly.type
_entity_poly.pdbx_seq_one_letter_code
_entity_poly.pdbx_strand_id
1 'polypeptide(L)' 'MKILNRNYLIFLAICILLFVYFYLVQYSFTINIHDTYYIVSYFYLIFPIFIIVALFIGGIYFMYKLYKK' A
#
# COMPACT_ATOMS: atom_id res chain seq x y z
N MET A 1 -23.68 0.66 8.72
CA MET A 1 -22.30 0.72 9.27
C MET A 1 -21.53 -0.60 9.18
N LYS A 2 -22.14 -1.76 9.52
CA LYS A 2 -21.43 -3.07 9.48
C LYS A 2 -20.77 -3.42 8.14
N ILE A 3 -21.43 -3.12 7.01
CA ILE A 3 -20.90 -3.44 5.66
C ILE A 3 -19.68 -2.60 5.29
N LEU A 4 -19.71 -1.29 5.58
CA LEU A 4 -18.60 -0.37 5.29
C LEU A 4 -17.35 -0.74 6.11
N ASN A 5 -17.52 -1.07 7.40
CA ASN A 5 -16.42 -1.53 8.24
C ASN A 5 -15.84 -2.86 7.76
N ARG A 6 -16.70 -3.80 7.37
CA ARG A 6 -16.26 -5.11 6.86
C ARG A 6 -15.44 -4.95 5.59
N ASN A 7 -15.91 -4.13 4.64
CA ASN A 7 -15.20 -3.89 3.39
C ASN A 7 -13.86 -3.17 3.62
N TYR A 8 -13.81 -2.22 4.57
CA TYR A 8 -12.56 -1.56 4.97
C TYR A 8 -11.55 -2.54 5.59
N LEU A 9 -12.01 -3.44 6.49
CA LEU A 9 -11.15 -4.47 7.07
C LEU A 9 -10.64 -5.47 6.04
N ILE A 10 -11.48 -5.86 5.07
CA ILE A 10 -11.07 -6.73 3.95
C ILE A 10 -9.99 -6.03 3.11
N PHE A 11 -10.20 -4.76 2.77
CA PHE A 11 -9.22 -3.96 2.05
C PHE A 11 -7.88 -3.90 2.80
N LEU A 12 -7.92 -3.62 4.09
CA LEU A 12 -6.73 -3.52 4.94
C LEU A 12 -5.99 -4.87 5.05
N ALA A 13 -6.71 -5.98 5.14
CA ALA A 13 -6.14 -7.33 5.15
C ALA A 13 -5.45 -7.67 3.82
N ILE A 14 -6.08 -7.37 2.67
CA ILE A 14 -5.48 -7.53 1.34
C ILE A 14 -4.20 -6.70 1.24
N CYS A 15 -4.25 -5.46 1.73
CA CYS A 15 -3.10 -4.57 1.77
C CYS A 15 -1.91 -5.18 2.54
N ILE A 16 -2.14 -5.70 3.75
CA ILE A 16 -1.08 -6.32 4.55
C ILE A 16 -0.51 -7.57 3.84
N LEU A 17 -1.36 -8.41 3.25
CA LEU A 17 -0.91 -9.61 2.53
C LEU A 17 -0.03 -9.27 1.32
N LEU A 18 -0.43 -8.27 0.53
CA LEU A 18 0.37 -7.78 -0.61
C LEU A 18 1.70 -7.18 -0.13
N PHE A 19 1.69 -6.41 0.95
CA PHE A 19 2.91 -5.86 1.53
C PHE A 19 3.88 -6.97 1.96
N VAL A 20 3.40 -7.99 2.69
CA VAL A 20 4.22 -9.14 3.10
C VAL A 20 4.72 -9.92 1.87
N TYR A 21 3.87 -10.11 0.87
CA TYR A 21 4.26 -10.77 -0.38
C TYR A 21 5.41 -10.04 -1.09
N PHE A 22 5.28 -8.72 -1.31
CA PHE A 22 6.34 -7.93 -1.94
C PHE A 22 7.60 -7.77 -1.08
N TYR A 23 7.48 -7.89 0.25
CA TYR A 23 8.62 -7.92 1.15
C TYR A 23 9.41 -9.23 1.04
N LEU A 24 8.72 -10.37 0.96
CA LEU A 24 9.34 -11.69 0.87
C LEU A 24 9.85 -11.99 -0.54
N VAL A 25 9.08 -11.63 -1.56
CA VAL A 25 9.46 -11.78 -2.95
C VAL A 25 10.34 -10.58 -3.30
N GLN A 26 11.66 -10.76 -3.15
CA GLN A 26 12.69 -9.77 -3.45
C GLN A 26 12.77 -9.48 -4.97
N TYR A 27 11.71 -8.91 -5.54
CA TYR A 27 11.75 -8.36 -6.88
C TYR A 27 12.65 -7.13 -6.89
N SER A 28 13.64 -7.16 -7.78
CA SER A 28 14.57 -6.06 -7.99
C SER A 28 14.66 -5.71 -9.46
N PHE A 29 14.90 -4.42 -9.74
CA PHE A 29 15.27 -3.95 -11.07
C PHE A 29 16.65 -3.31 -11.00
N THR A 30 17.36 -3.37 -12.12
CA THR A 30 18.68 -2.77 -12.25
C THR A 30 18.55 -1.39 -12.85
N ILE A 31 19.08 -0.37 -12.18
CA ILE A 31 19.21 0.98 -12.71
C ILE A 31 20.69 1.19 -13.04
N ASN A 32 20.96 1.74 -14.22
CA ASN A 32 22.28 2.23 -14.56
C ASN A 32 22.31 3.76 -14.38
N ILE A 33 23.27 4.25 -13.59
CA ILE A 33 23.56 5.68 -13.46
C ILE A 33 25.04 5.85 -13.79
N HIS A 34 25.31 6.45 -14.96
CA HIS A 34 26.65 6.56 -15.55
C HIS A 34 27.29 5.19 -15.77
N ASP A 35 28.34 4.84 -15.03
CA ASP A 35 29.05 3.56 -15.15
C ASP A 35 28.72 2.58 -14.01
N THR A 36 27.78 2.92 -13.14
CA THR A 36 27.45 2.12 -11.96
C THR A 36 26.06 1.48 -12.09
N TYR A 37 25.99 0.17 -11.85
CA TYR A 37 24.76 -0.59 -11.80
C TYR A 37 24.25 -0.70 -10.36
N TYR A 38 23.03 -0.24 -10.13
CA TYR A 38 22.34 -0.31 -8.85
C TYR A 38 21.22 -1.33 -8.94
N ILE A 39 21.16 -2.24 -7.98
CA ILE A 39 20.04 -3.17 -7.83
C ILE A 39 19.08 -2.56 -6.82
N VAL A 40 17.89 -2.16 -7.28
CA VAL A 40 16.88 -1.51 -6.45
C VAL A 40 15.70 -2.46 -6.27
N SER A 41 15.28 -2.67 -5.03
CA SER A 41 14.09 -3.47 -4.75
C SER A 41 12.82 -2.70 -5.11
N TYR A 42 11.87 -3.36 -5.78
CA TYR A 42 10.54 -2.82 -6.06
C TYR A 42 9.76 -2.47 -4.78
N PHE A 43 10.12 -3.08 -3.65
CA PHE A 43 9.52 -2.79 -2.35
C PHE A 43 9.56 -1.29 -2.01
N TYR A 44 10.69 -0.63 -2.30
CA TYR A 44 10.85 0.81 -2.00
C TYR A 44 9.95 1.72 -2.85
N LEU A 45 9.50 1.25 -4.01
CA LEU A 45 8.58 1.99 -4.88
C LEU A 45 7.12 1.71 -4.53
N ILE A 46 6.81 0.46 -4.15
CA ILE A 46 5.46 0.02 -3.79
C ILE A 46 5.06 0.53 -2.40
N PHE A 47 5.99 0.60 -1.46
CA PHE A 47 5.72 1.00 -0.08
C PHE A 47 5.10 2.41 0.06
N PRO A 48 5.63 3.46 -0.59
CA PRO A 48 5.01 4.80 -0.58
C PRO A 48 3.61 4.81 -1.18
N ILE A 49 3.41 4.10 -2.30
CA ILE A 49 2.09 4.00 -2.97
C ILE A 49 1.08 3.39 -2.00
N PHE A 50 1.49 2.35 -1.27
CA PHE A 50 0.69 1.70 -0.25
C PHE A 50 0.23 2.65 0.86
N ILE A 51 1.14 3.46 1.38
CA ILE A 51 0.83 4.44 2.43
C ILE A 51 -0.18 5.47 1.91
N ILE A 52 0.01 5.99 0.70
CA ILE A 52 -0.88 7.00 0.11
C ILE A 52 -2.29 6.44 -0.06
N VAL A 53 -2.42 5.24 -0.61
CA VAL A 53 -3.72 4.59 -0.83
C VAL A 53 -4.42 4.31 0.51
N ALA A 54 -3.68 3.82 1.51
CA ALA A 54 -4.22 3.56 2.84
C ALA A 54 -4.73 4.83 3.52
N LEU A 55 -3.98 5.94 3.43
CA LEU A 55 -4.40 7.25 3.95
C LEU A 55 -5.63 7.79 3.23
N PHE A 56 -5.68 7.66 1.90
CA PHE A 56 -6.81 8.17 1.10
C PHE A 56 -8.11 7.42 1.44
N ILE A 57 -8.06 6.09 1.48
CA ILE A 57 -9.23 5.26 1.79
C ILE A 57 -9.63 5.39 3.27
N GLY A 58 -8.65 5.45 4.18
CA GLY A 58 -8.89 5.72 5.61
C GLY A 58 -9.53 7.09 5.84
N GLY A 59 -9.05 8.12 5.14
CA GLY A 59 -9.61 9.47 5.18
C GLY A 59 -11.05 9.54 4.67
N ILE A 60 -11.33 8.92 3.51
CA ILE A 60 -12.70 8.83 2.98
C ILE A 60 -13.61 8.10 3.97
N TYR A 61 -13.15 6.99 4.53
CA TYR A 61 -13.91 6.23 5.53
C TYR A 61 -14.20 7.08 6.78
N PHE A 62 -13.21 7.84 7.28
CA PHE A 62 -13.37 8.73 8.42
C PHE A 62 -14.37 9.85 8.14
N MET A 63 -14.24 10.53 6.99
CA MET A 63 -15.18 11.57 6.55
C MET A 63 -16.60 11.01 6.42
N TYR A 64 -16.76 9.83 5.81
CA TYR A 64 -18.07 9.18 5.69
C TYR A 64 -18.69 8.85 7.06
N LYS A 65 -17.86 8.50 8.05
CA LYS A 65 -18.32 8.27 9.44
C LYS A 65 -18.71 9.58 10.13
N LEU A 66 -18.04 10.68 9.81
CA LEU A 66 -18.26 12.00 10.42
C LEU A 66 -19.51 12.70 9.88
N TYR A 67 -19.76 12.61 8.56
CA TYR A 67 -20.94 13.20 7.89
C TYR A 67 -22.25 12.42 8.09
N LYS A 68 -22.17 11.18 8.58
CA LYS A 68 -23.35 10.33 8.82
C LYS A 68 -23.76 10.27 10.30
N LYS A 69 -23.19 11.16 11.12
CA LYS A 69 -23.68 11.52 12.46
C LYS A 69 -24.72 12.62 12.32
#